data_AF-A0A7D9N2H3-F1
#
_entry.id   AF-A0A7D9N2H3-F1
#
_cell.length_a   1.000
_cell.length_b   1.000
_cell.length_c   1.000
_cell.angle_alpha   90.00
_cell.angle_beta   90.00
_cell.angle_gamma   90.00
#
_symmetry.space_group_name_H-M   'P 1'
#
loop_
_entity.id
_entity.type
_entity.pdbx_description
1 polymer ?
#
loop_
_entity_poly.entity_id
_entity_poly.type
_entity_poly.pdbx_seq_one_letter_code
_entity_poly.pdbx_strand_id
1 'polypeptide(L)'
;MVVATTDVWPNTAGFDTDYEEHEPVELTVKGEIPRYATGVLYRTGPLGYKAKTDDGKIWSARHWFDGFSCVHRFQIDFPDANGPPKVTYRSRRTVDEYIEMVRKTGKLDSVTFAAKRDPCKSFFSKAMAFFQSSPNEKNIGVTLSINMPGGHKISRTEKSILNGHTNGLQTLHVKTDSANIKQIDPETLEPTGFASQRSLHPELKGPFSAAHAKSDPKNGDMYNFNLEFGYNSTYRLFRVSASTGETDILATFNGMPAYIHSLFLTENHVILCVWSSHISWSGLSLMWHKNVIDSMSPFDPNSKSTWYVVDRVHGKGLVATYESIPFFCFHSINAWEQPSPSDPSKTDIIAELSMFENLDVVKRFYYDSIISSIDTPEFTGENRMSCLPMQAQFRLPSVDAGVPTATPMPAELLFQAEKFDSMELPTCNPAYITRPHRYTYGCADRLKSTFFDGLVKFDNQTKTSIFWEEEGHTPGEAIFVADPEGTEEDDGVLLSVVLDGYKEKSYLLVLKAKDLTEVGRAEMQGPMSFGFHGTFMERERRYRGDV
;
A
#
# COMPACT_ATOMS: atom_id res chain seq x y z
N MET A 1 -8.71 29.79 17.88
CA MET A 1 -9.15 28.90 18.97
C MET A 1 -9.12 27.49 18.40
N VAL A 2 -8.18 26.66 18.86
CA VAL A 2 -8.13 25.25 18.47
C VAL A 2 -9.20 24.56 19.30
N VAL A 3 -10.37 24.30 18.71
CA VAL A 3 -11.36 23.38 19.29
C VAL A 3 -10.64 22.03 19.40
N ALA A 4 -10.71 21.38 20.55
CA ALA A 4 -10.15 20.04 20.71
C ALA A 4 -10.74 19.14 19.60
N THR A 5 -9.92 18.76 18.63
CA THR A 5 -10.32 17.98 17.44
C THR A 5 -10.90 16.60 17.81
N THR A 6 -10.77 16.21 19.07
CA THR A 6 -11.12 14.92 19.66
C THR A 6 -12.63 14.70 19.76
N ASP A 7 -13.41 15.75 20.07
CA ASP A 7 -14.88 15.64 20.21
C ASP A 7 -15.62 15.69 18.87
N VAL A 8 -14.97 16.27 17.85
CA VAL A 8 -15.58 16.53 16.53
C VAL A 8 -15.21 15.46 15.51
N TRP A 9 -14.13 14.67 15.73
CA TRP A 9 -13.75 13.61 14.79
C TRP A 9 -13.26 12.34 15.48
N PRO A 10 -14.16 11.58 16.14
CA PRO A 10 -13.79 10.34 16.81
C PRO A 10 -13.25 9.31 15.81
N ASN A 11 -12.13 8.65 16.13
CA ASN A 11 -11.55 7.64 15.26
C ASN A 11 -10.96 6.42 16.00
N THR A 12 -11.06 6.39 17.34
CA THR A 12 -10.49 5.32 18.17
C THR A 12 -10.96 3.92 17.75
N ALA A 13 -12.25 3.77 17.42
CA ALA A 13 -12.83 2.50 16.94
C ALA A 13 -12.21 2.00 15.62
N GLY A 14 -11.64 2.90 14.81
CA GLY A 14 -10.91 2.53 13.59
C GLY A 14 -9.49 2.04 13.85
N PHE A 15 -8.94 2.19 15.06
CA PHE A 15 -7.62 1.68 15.41
C PHE A 15 -7.67 0.52 16.42
N ASP A 16 -8.66 0.53 17.32
CA ASP A 16 -8.80 -0.45 18.40
C ASP A 16 -10.17 -1.15 18.32
N THR A 17 -10.26 -2.15 17.46
CA THR A 17 -11.46 -2.99 17.29
C THR A 17 -11.05 -4.46 17.17
N ASP A 18 -11.95 -5.33 17.62
CA ASP A 18 -11.88 -6.78 17.41
C ASP A 18 -13.05 -7.29 16.54
N TYR A 19 -13.83 -6.38 15.94
CA TYR A 19 -14.97 -6.70 15.09
C TYR A 19 -14.55 -7.50 13.86
N GLU A 20 -15.07 -8.71 13.74
CA GLU A 20 -14.68 -9.66 12.72
C GLU A 20 -15.86 -10.58 12.36
N GLU A 21 -16.07 -10.82 11.07
CA GLU A 21 -17.15 -11.67 10.56
C GLU A 21 -16.57 -12.83 9.74
N HIS A 22 -16.46 -14.02 10.35
CA HIS A 22 -15.86 -15.20 9.70
C HIS A 22 -16.80 -15.80 8.65
N GLU A 23 -18.10 -15.60 8.78
CA GLU A 23 -19.11 -15.99 7.79
C GLU A 23 -19.64 -14.77 7.04
N PRO A 24 -20.05 -14.91 5.76
CA PRO A 24 -20.55 -13.77 5.00
C PRO A 24 -21.85 -13.25 5.60
N VAL A 25 -21.85 -11.97 6.00
CA VAL A 25 -23.04 -11.26 6.49
C VAL A 25 -23.56 -10.32 5.42
N GLU A 26 -24.88 -10.22 5.28
CA GLU A 26 -25.51 -9.28 4.36
C GLU A 26 -25.56 -7.88 4.97
N LEU A 27 -25.16 -6.87 4.19
CA LEU A 27 -25.15 -5.47 4.61
C LEU A 27 -26.41 -4.75 4.15
N THR A 28 -26.85 -3.77 4.94
CA THR A 28 -27.98 -2.90 4.56
C THR A 28 -27.52 -1.90 3.50
N VAL A 29 -28.06 -2.00 2.28
CA VAL A 29 -27.72 -1.08 1.19
C VAL A 29 -28.68 0.12 1.18
N LYS A 30 -28.12 1.31 0.96
CA LYS A 30 -28.84 2.58 0.73
C LYS A 30 -28.35 3.22 -0.57
N GLY A 31 -29.24 3.89 -1.29
CA GLY A 31 -28.95 4.49 -2.59
C GLY A 31 -28.92 3.46 -3.72
N GLU A 32 -28.30 3.84 -4.82
CA GLU A 32 -28.25 3.10 -6.09
C GLU A 32 -26.80 2.78 -6.45
N ILE A 33 -26.29 1.66 -5.95
CA ILE A 33 -24.97 1.15 -6.38
C ILE A 33 -25.09 0.73 -7.86
N PRO A 34 -24.22 1.21 -8.78
CA PRO A 34 -24.31 0.86 -10.19
C PRO A 34 -24.05 -0.62 -10.45
N ARG A 35 -24.74 -1.19 -11.44
CA ARG A 35 -24.62 -2.62 -11.78
C ARG A 35 -23.22 -3.02 -12.23
N TYR A 36 -22.49 -2.12 -12.90
CA TYR A 36 -21.11 -2.39 -13.30
C TYR A 36 -20.13 -2.48 -12.13
N ALA A 37 -20.52 -2.07 -10.91
CA ALA A 37 -19.74 -2.28 -9.70
C ALA A 37 -19.88 -3.72 -9.13
N THR A 38 -20.46 -4.65 -9.89
CA THR A 38 -20.53 -6.08 -9.52
C THR A 38 -19.13 -6.68 -9.46
N GLY A 39 -18.76 -7.21 -8.30
CA GLY A 39 -17.42 -7.74 -8.08
C GLY A 39 -17.08 -7.96 -6.62
N VAL A 40 -15.80 -8.17 -6.35
CA VAL A 40 -15.28 -8.39 -5.00
C VAL A 40 -14.18 -7.38 -4.69
N LEU A 41 -14.38 -6.58 -3.65
CA LEU A 41 -13.38 -5.69 -3.07
C LEU A 41 -12.71 -6.40 -1.91
N TYR A 42 -11.39 -6.56 -2.00
CA TYR A 42 -10.55 -6.97 -0.88
C TYR A 42 -9.87 -5.74 -0.27
N ARG A 43 -9.77 -5.71 1.06
CA ARG A 43 -9.00 -4.71 1.81
C ARG A 43 -8.10 -5.42 2.82
N THR A 44 -6.96 -4.83 3.17
CA THR A 44 -6.08 -5.36 4.20
C THR A 44 -5.54 -4.26 5.11
N GLY A 45 -5.19 -4.64 6.34
CA GLY A 45 -4.51 -3.77 7.30
C GLY A 45 -4.67 -4.26 8.73
N PRO A 46 -4.27 -3.48 9.74
CA PRO A 46 -4.32 -3.90 11.13
C PRO A 46 -5.76 -3.91 11.65
N LEU A 47 -6.18 -4.99 12.31
CA LEU A 47 -7.41 -5.09 13.10
C LEU A 47 -7.03 -5.16 14.58
N GLY A 48 -6.94 -3.98 15.19
CA GLY A 48 -6.48 -3.81 16.55
C GLY A 48 -4.95 -3.91 16.70
N TYR A 49 -4.47 -3.38 17.82
CA TYR A 49 -3.04 -3.33 18.13
C TYR A 49 -2.71 -3.80 19.55
N LYS A 50 -3.74 -4.23 20.30
CA LYS A 50 -3.63 -4.68 21.67
C LYS A 50 -3.89 -6.17 21.78
N ALA A 51 -3.16 -6.83 22.66
CA ALA A 51 -3.41 -8.22 23.04
C ALA A 51 -3.24 -8.38 24.55
N LYS A 52 -4.20 -9.09 25.17
CA LYS A 52 -4.09 -9.46 26.58
C LYS A 52 -3.13 -10.64 26.72
N THR A 53 -2.17 -10.52 27.62
CA THR A 53 -1.18 -11.55 27.93
C THR A 53 -1.67 -12.48 29.05
N ASP A 54 -1.08 -13.67 29.14
CA ASP A 54 -1.45 -14.68 30.16
C ASP A 54 -1.19 -14.19 31.59
N ASP A 55 -0.22 -13.29 31.79
CA ASP A 55 0.06 -12.63 33.06
C ASP A 55 -0.88 -11.44 33.37
N GLY A 56 -1.92 -11.26 32.55
CA GLY A 56 -2.98 -10.26 32.76
C GLY A 56 -2.63 -8.85 32.31
N LYS A 57 -1.45 -8.62 31.71
CA LYS A 57 -1.07 -7.32 31.14
C LYS A 57 -1.68 -7.13 29.76
N ILE A 58 -1.67 -5.87 29.29
CA ILE A 58 -2.00 -5.54 27.91
C ILE A 58 -0.69 -5.23 27.20
N TRP A 59 -0.36 -6.07 26.22
CA TRP A 59 0.64 -5.73 25.23
C TRP A 59 -0.01 -4.83 24.17
N SER A 60 0.71 -3.81 23.71
CA SER A 60 0.27 -2.95 22.61
C SER A 60 1.41 -2.70 21.62
N ALA A 61 1.10 -2.78 20.34
CA ALA A 61 1.96 -2.23 19.31
C ALA A 61 2.00 -0.70 19.45
N ARG A 62 3.11 -0.08 19.06
CA ARG A 62 3.26 1.39 19.17
C ARG A 62 2.84 2.13 17.92
N HIS A 63 2.90 1.47 16.77
CA HIS A 63 2.77 2.10 15.47
C HIS A 63 1.70 1.40 14.64
N TRP A 64 1.01 2.18 13.80
CA TRP A 64 -0.09 1.70 12.97
C TRP A 64 0.31 0.47 12.14
N PHE A 65 1.50 0.52 11.53
CA PHE A 65 2.06 -0.57 10.71
C PHE A 65 2.44 -1.85 11.47
N ASP A 66 2.40 -1.84 12.80
CA ASP A 66 2.69 -3.01 13.65
C ASP A 66 1.41 -3.70 14.18
N GLY A 67 0.22 -3.16 13.89
CA GLY A 67 -1.05 -3.76 14.31
C GLY A 67 -1.35 -5.11 13.64
N PHE A 68 -2.27 -5.88 14.19
CA PHE A 68 -2.49 -7.27 13.80
C PHE A 68 -3.22 -7.41 12.47
N SER A 69 -2.55 -7.90 11.42
CA SER A 69 -3.11 -7.92 10.05
C SER A 69 -4.42 -8.70 9.91
N CYS A 70 -5.36 -8.12 9.19
CA CYS A 70 -6.66 -8.66 8.81
C CYS A 70 -6.93 -8.40 7.33
N VAL A 71 -7.67 -9.31 6.70
CA VAL A 71 -8.20 -9.15 5.34
C VAL A 71 -9.71 -9.03 5.44
N HIS A 72 -10.28 -8.12 4.65
CA HIS A 72 -11.72 -7.87 4.54
C HIS A 72 -12.16 -8.12 3.09
N ARG A 73 -13.38 -8.58 2.91
CA ARG A 73 -13.98 -8.92 1.63
C ARG A 73 -15.39 -8.35 1.57
N PHE A 74 -15.65 -7.49 0.58
CA PHE A 74 -16.98 -7.01 0.22
C PHE A 74 -17.34 -7.58 -1.15
N GLN A 75 -18.44 -8.31 -1.25
CA GLN A 75 -18.94 -8.82 -2.53
C GLN A 75 -20.23 -8.08 -2.87
N ILE A 76 -20.24 -7.47 -4.06
CA ILE A 76 -21.37 -6.74 -4.62
C ILE A 76 -21.97 -7.60 -5.73
N ASP A 77 -23.23 -8.00 -5.55
CA ASP A 77 -23.99 -8.82 -6.49
C ASP A 77 -25.31 -8.16 -6.87
N PHE A 78 -25.86 -8.56 -8.02
CA PHE A 78 -27.23 -8.25 -8.42
C PHE A 78 -27.96 -9.55 -8.74
N PRO A 79 -28.62 -10.18 -7.75
CA PRO A 79 -29.28 -11.47 -7.94
C PRO A 79 -30.33 -11.46 -9.04
N ASP A 80 -31.07 -10.36 -9.18
CA ASP A 80 -32.07 -10.15 -10.21
C ASP A 80 -31.61 -9.09 -11.23
N ALA A 81 -31.96 -9.29 -12.50
CA ALA A 81 -31.60 -8.37 -13.60
C ALA A 81 -32.09 -6.93 -13.40
N ASN A 82 -33.19 -6.75 -12.66
CA ASN A 82 -33.77 -5.44 -12.32
C ASN A 82 -33.89 -5.22 -10.80
N GLY A 83 -33.29 -6.11 -9.98
CA GLY A 83 -33.36 -6.01 -8.52
C GLY A 83 -32.29 -5.10 -7.93
N PRO A 84 -32.43 -4.77 -6.63
CA PRO A 84 -31.42 -3.99 -5.91
C PRO A 84 -30.11 -4.76 -5.78
N PRO A 85 -28.98 -4.05 -5.54
CA PRO A 85 -27.72 -4.69 -5.18
C PRO A 85 -27.84 -5.45 -3.85
N LYS A 86 -27.13 -6.56 -3.76
CA LYS A 86 -26.86 -7.28 -2.52
C LYS A 86 -25.37 -7.17 -2.23
N VAL A 87 -25.03 -6.68 -1.03
CA VAL A 87 -23.63 -6.58 -0.59
C VAL A 87 -23.42 -7.51 0.60
N THR A 88 -22.42 -8.38 0.51
CA THR A 88 -22.00 -9.25 1.63
C THR A 88 -20.60 -8.90 2.10
N TYR A 89 -20.36 -9.06 3.39
CA TYR A 89 -19.10 -8.75 4.06
C TYR A 89 -18.57 -9.96 4.83
N ARG A 90 -17.25 -10.14 4.80
CA ARG A 90 -16.49 -11.11 5.60
C ARG A 90 -15.14 -10.50 5.95
N SER A 91 -14.56 -10.88 7.08
CA SER A 91 -13.20 -10.53 7.45
C SER A 91 -12.49 -11.63 8.23
N ARG A 92 -11.16 -11.66 8.13
CA ARG A 92 -10.33 -12.59 8.90
C ARG A 92 -8.95 -12.02 9.23
N ARG A 93 -8.59 -12.04 10.51
CA ARG A 93 -7.23 -11.87 11.02
C ARG A 93 -6.36 -12.99 10.48
N THR A 94 -5.17 -12.62 10.04
CA THR A 94 -4.24 -13.54 9.36
C THR A 94 -3.01 -13.86 10.23
N VAL A 95 -3.11 -13.62 11.54
CA VAL A 95 -1.96 -13.53 12.46
C VAL A 95 -2.25 -14.19 13.81
N ASP A 96 -3.10 -15.21 13.85
CA ASP A 96 -3.53 -15.86 15.10
C ASP A 96 -2.35 -16.39 15.92
N GLU A 97 -1.38 -17.05 15.28
CA GLU A 97 -0.18 -17.56 15.95
C GLU A 97 0.74 -16.43 16.45
N TYR A 98 0.80 -15.33 15.71
CA TYR A 98 1.54 -14.13 16.12
C TYR A 98 0.91 -13.49 17.37
N ILE A 99 -0.42 -13.40 17.43
CA ILE A 99 -1.16 -12.94 18.62
C ILE A 99 -0.93 -13.91 19.79
N GLU A 100 -0.96 -15.22 19.53
CA GLU A 100 -0.72 -16.25 20.56
C GLU A 100 0.71 -16.18 21.13
N MET A 101 1.70 -15.90 20.29
CA MET A 101 3.07 -15.62 20.73
C MET A 101 3.12 -14.40 21.66
N VAL A 102 2.45 -13.31 21.28
CA VAL A 102 2.34 -12.11 22.13
C VAL A 102 1.65 -12.44 23.45
N ARG A 103 0.54 -13.19 23.40
CA ARG A 103 -0.24 -13.58 24.58
C ARG A 103 0.64 -14.34 25.60
N LYS A 104 1.44 -15.30 25.13
CA LYS A 104 2.31 -16.14 25.97
C LYS A 104 3.56 -15.41 26.47
N THR A 105 4.17 -14.58 25.63
CA THR A 105 5.52 -14.04 25.90
C THR A 105 5.54 -12.56 26.29
N GLY A 106 4.45 -11.84 26.00
CA GLY A 106 4.36 -10.38 26.09
C GLY A 106 5.34 -9.65 25.17
N LYS A 107 5.85 -10.31 24.12
CA LYS A 107 6.88 -9.77 23.23
C LYS A 107 6.65 -10.18 21.78
N LEU A 108 7.29 -9.44 20.88
CA LEU A 108 7.46 -9.78 19.47
C LEU A 108 8.89 -10.28 19.23
N ASP A 109 9.05 -11.40 18.53
CA ASP A 109 10.37 -11.91 18.13
C ASP A 109 10.69 -11.68 16.64
N SER A 110 9.94 -10.80 15.99
CA SER A 110 10.18 -10.38 14.60
C SER A 110 10.77 -8.98 14.51
N VAL A 111 11.36 -8.64 13.36
CA VAL A 111 11.58 -7.23 13.01
C VAL A 111 10.21 -6.56 12.88
N THR A 112 10.05 -5.42 13.53
CA THR A 112 8.82 -4.60 13.51
C THR A 112 9.06 -3.35 12.68
N PHE A 113 8.02 -2.58 12.41
CA PHE A 113 8.19 -1.27 11.82
C PHE A 113 8.80 -0.28 12.83
N ALA A 114 8.31 -0.25 14.08
CA ALA A 114 8.64 0.82 15.01
C ALA A 114 8.75 0.41 16.50
N ALA A 115 8.62 -0.88 16.84
CA ALA A 115 8.68 -1.28 18.24
C ALA A 115 10.09 -1.03 18.81
N LYS A 116 10.19 -0.12 19.79
CA LYS A 116 11.45 0.16 20.49
C LYS A 116 11.94 -1.10 21.20
N ARG A 117 13.21 -1.43 21.01
CA ARG A 117 13.89 -2.48 21.77
C ARG A 117 13.96 -2.07 23.24
N ASP A 118 13.51 -2.93 24.16
CA ASP A 118 13.76 -2.77 25.59
C ASP A 118 15.14 -3.37 25.94
N PRO A 119 16.18 -2.53 26.18
CA PRO A 119 17.53 -3.00 26.44
C PRO A 119 17.69 -3.73 27.78
N CYS A 120 16.74 -3.57 28.71
CA CYS A 120 16.82 -4.14 30.05
C CYS A 120 16.39 -5.63 30.13
N LYS A 121 16.03 -6.25 28.99
CA LYS A 121 15.61 -7.65 28.95
C LYS A 121 16.22 -8.40 27.76
N SER A 122 17.54 -8.63 27.81
CA SER A 122 18.21 -9.60 26.95
C SER A 122 18.85 -10.72 27.77
N PHE A 123 18.78 -11.93 27.18
CA PHE A 123 19.34 -13.23 27.59
C PHE A 123 18.46 -14.15 28.46
N PHE A 124 17.73 -15.05 27.80
CA PHE A 124 17.51 -16.49 28.04
C PHE A 124 16.44 -16.91 27.01
N SER A 125 16.61 -17.83 26.06
CA SER A 125 17.41 -19.04 25.96
C SER A 125 17.73 -19.34 24.48
N LYS A 126 18.90 -19.89 24.19
CA LYS A 126 19.20 -20.55 22.91
C LYS A 126 18.47 -21.90 22.90
N ALA A 127 17.46 -22.04 22.05
CA ALA A 127 17.02 -23.34 21.56
C ALA A 127 16.92 -23.25 20.03
N MET A 128 17.90 -23.87 19.36
CA MET A 128 17.87 -24.15 17.94
C MET A 128 16.69 -25.08 17.66
N ALA A 129 15.72 -24.59 16.89
CA ALA A 129 14.85 -25.46 16.13
C ALA A 129 14.54 -24.78 14.79
N PHE A 130 15.21 -25.26 13.73
CA PHE A 130 14.75 -25.07 12.36
C PHE A 130 13.44 -25.85 12.18
N PHE A 131 12.34 -25.33 12.71
CA PHE A 131 11.01 -25.73 12.28
C PHE A 131 10.55 -24.73 11.23
N GLN A 132 9.92 -25.25 10.17
CA GLN A 132 9.32 -24.43 9.12
C GLN A 132 8.37 -23.43 9.77
N SER A 133 8.60 -22.13 9.54
CA SER A 133 7.71 -21.08 10.04
C SER A 133 6.28 -21.38 9.62
N SER A 134 5.37 -21.48 10.58
CA SER A 134 3.96 -21.68 10.29
C SER A 134 3.39 -20.46 9.54
N PRO A 135 2.39 -20.62 8.65
CA PRO A 135 1.87 -19.53 7.82
C PRO A 135 1.37 -18.28 8.58
N ASN A 136 1.04 -18.42 9.87
CA ASN A 136 0.48 -17.34 10.71
C ASN A 136 1.49 -16.66 11.64
N GLU A 137 2.77 -17.01 11.58
CA GLU A 137 3.81 -16.44 12.46
C GLU A 137 4.26 -15.02 12.06
N LYS A 138 3.89 -14.52 10.88
CA LYS A 138 4.33 -13.20 10.39
C LYS A 138 3.17 -12.26 10.12
N ASN A 139 3.33 -11.03 10.61
CA ASN A 139 2.43 -9.91 10.35
C ASN A 139 2.66 -9.37 8.93
N ILE A 140 1.78 -9.74 7.99
CA ILE A 140 1.83 -9.36 6.58
C ILE A 140 0.42 -8.96 6.19
N GLY A 141 0.23 -7.69 5.83
CA GLY A 141 -1.11 -7.10 5.71
C GLY A 141 -1.17 -5.75 5.01
N VAL A 142 -0.19 -5.41 4.15
CA VAL A 142 -0.08 -4.07 3.58
C VAL A 142 -0.82 -3.98 2.24
N THR A 143 -0.45 -4.80 1.25
CA THR A 143 -1.10 -4.83 -0.07
C THR A 143 -1.62 -6.22 -0.40
N LEU A 144 -2.57 -6.29 -1.33
CA LEU A 144 -3.19 -7.51 -1.85
C LEU A 144 -2.92 -7.62 -3.35
N SER A 145 -2.68 -8.83 -3.86
CA SER A 145 -2.64 -9.10 -5.29
C SER A 145 -3.51 -10.30 -5.63
N ILE A 146 -4.42 -10.09 -6.57
CA ILE A 146 -5.23 -11.13 -7.17
C ILE A 146 -4.39 -11.82 -8.25
N ASN A 147 -4.37 -13.16 -8.24
CA ASN A 147 -3.69 -13.97 -9.25
C ASN A 147 -2.22 -13.60 -9.45
N MET A 148 -1.51 -13.32 -8.36
CA MET A 148 -0.11 -12.91 -8.39
C MET A 148 0.73 -13.85 -9.29
N PRO A 149 1.43 -13.32 -10.31
CA PRO A 149 2.36 -14.10 -11.12
C PRO A 149 3.37 -14.87 -10.28
N GLY A 150 3.58 -16.15 -10.60
CA GLY A 150 4.44 -17.06 -9.81
C GLY A 150 3.85 -17.45 -8.45
N GLY A 151 2.67 -16.96 -8.07
CA GLY A 151 2.03 -17.22 -6.78
C GLY A 151 1.71 -18.69 -6.51
N HIS A 152 1.58 -19.53 -7.54
CA HIS A 152 1.42 -20.98 -7.36
C HIS A 152 2.66 -21.66 -6.78
N LYS A 153 3.86 -21.07 -6.94
CA LYS A 153 5.12 -21.55 -6.34
C LYS A 153 5.16 -21.32 -4.81
N ILE A 154 4.17 -20.60 -4.26
CA ILE A 154 4.07 -20.23 -2.85
C ILE A 154 3.22 -21.23 -2.03
N SER A 155 2.33 -21.99 -2.66
CA SER A 155 1.46 -22.95 -1.96
C SER A 155 2.14 -24.28 -1.68
N ARG A 156 1.86 -24.85 -0.51
CA ARG A 156 2.11 -26.27 -0.16
C ARG A 156 0.84 -27.11 -0.06
N THR A 157 -0.33 -26.49 -0.21
CA THR A 157 -1.63 -27.15 -0.04
C THR A 157 -2.25 -27.47 -1.40
N GLU A 158 -2.95 -28.61 -1.44
CA GLU A 158 -3.76 -29.04 -2.59
C GLU A 158 -4.70 -27.91 -3.02
N LYS A 159 -4.96 -27.80 -4.33
CA LYS A 159 -5.82 -26.77 -4.90
C LYS A 159 -7.14 -26.67 -4.12
N SER A 160 -7.40 -25.53 -3.49
CA SER A 160 -8.74 -25.20 -3.01
C SER A 160 -9.69 -25.35 -4.20
N ILE A 161 -10.69 -26.22 -4.07
CA ILE A 161 -11.76 -26.35 -5.06
C ILE A 161 -12.61 -25.09 -4.90
N LEU A 162 -12.23 -24.03 -5.60
CA LEU A 162 -13.01 -22.81 -5.69
C LEU A 162 -14.39 -23.19 -6.27
N ASN A 163 -15.45 -22.88 -5.53
CA ASN A 163 -16.82 -23.04 -6.00
C ASN A 163 -16.98 -22.27 -7.33
N GLY A 164 -17.79 -22.80 -8.26
CA GLY A 164 -17.91 -22.34 -9.65
C GLY A 164 -18.41 -20.91 -9.89
N HIS A 165 -18.37 -20.03 -8.88
CA HIS A 165 -18.73 -18.62 -8.94
C HIS A 165 -17.53 -17.67 -9.04
N THR A 166 -16.28 -18.16 -8.99
CA THR A 166 -15.11 -17.29 -8.81
C THR A 166 -14.52 -16.67 -10.08
N ASN A 167 -15.15 -16.84 -11.26
CA ASN A 167 -14.84 -16.13 -12.53
C ASN A 167 -13.40 -15.59 -12.68
N GLY A 168 -12.40 -16.46 -12.60
CA GLY A 168 -10.99 -16.11 -12.83
C GLY A 168 -10.15 -15.80 -11.57
N LEU A 169 -10.73 -15.76 -10.37
CA LEU A 169 -10.00 -15.62 -9.10
C LEU A 169 -9.45 -17.00 -8.70
N GLN A 170 -8.12 -17.15 -8.78
CA GLN A 170 -7.42 -18.39 -8.46
C GLN A 170 -6.63 -18.27 -7.16
N THR A 171 -5.97 -17.13 -6.94
CA THR A 171 -5.15 -16.92 -5.74
C THR A 171 -5.28 -15.49 -5.23
N LEU A 172 -5.17 -15.33 -3.92
CA LEU A 172 -5.03 -14.04 -3.27
C LEU A 172 -3.73 -14.05 -2.45
N HIS A 173 -2.90 -13.03 -2.63
CA HIS A 173 -1.62 -12.90 -1.93
C HIS A 173 -1.53 -11.57 -1.21
N VAL A 174 -1.07 -11.58 0.03
CA VAL A 174 -0.85 -10.40 0.87
C VAL A 174 0.65 -10.16 0.99
N LYS A 175 1.07 -8.90 0.86
CA LYS A 175 2.47 -8.47 0.86
C LYS A 175 2.69 -7.38 1.91
N THR A 176 3.97 -7.09 2.17
CA THR A 176 4.47 -6.02 3.03
C THR A 176 5.80 -5.52 2.44
N ASP A 177 6.47 -4.55 3.07
CA ASP A 177 7.77 -4.00 2.63
C ASP A 177 8.97 -4.94 2.86
N SER A 178 8.70 -6.24 2.78
CA SER A 178 9.68 -7.30 2.94
C SER A 178 9.55 -8.30 1.80
N ALA A 179 10.57 -9.13 1.61
CA ALA A 179 10.51 -10.21 0.64
C ALA A 179 9.51 -11.33 0.99
N ASN A 180 8.79 -11.26 2.12
CA ASN A 180 7.83 -12.28 2.53
C ASN A 180 6.45 -12.03 1.90
N ILE A 181 5.79 -13.12 1.50
CA ILE A 181 4.47 -13.13 0.86
C ILE A 181 3.62 -14.18 1.57
N LYS A 182 2.37 -13.82 1.86
CA LYS A 182 1.38 -14.73 2.44
C LYS A 182 0.29 -15.03 1.41
N GLN A 183 -0.08 -16.29 1.26
CA GLN A 183 -1.22 -16.69 0.43
C GLN A 183 -2.45 -16.84 1.31
N ILE A 184 -3.58 -16.32 0.82
CA ILE A 184 -4.87 -16.31 1.46
C ILE A 184 -5.88 -17.01 0.53
N ASP A 185 -6.79 -17.80 1.10
CA ASP A 185 -7.95 -18.29 0.36
C ASP A 185 -8.88 -17.10 0.03
N PRO A 186 -9.21 -16.84 -1.24
CA PRO A 186 -9.95 -15.66 -1.63
C PRO A 186 -11.41 -15.63 -1.13
N GLU A 187 -11.98 -16.78 -0.76
CA GLU A 187 -13.37 -16.86 -0.29
C GLU A 187 -13.43 -16.82 1.23
N THR A 188 -12.67 -17.70 1.89
CA THR A 188 -12.70 -17.86 3.35
C THR A 188 -11.76 -16.91 4.08
N LEU A 189 -10.83 -16.27 3.35
CA LEU A 189 -9.77 -15.42 3.88
C LEU A 189 -8.79 -16.16 4.81
N GLU A 190 -8.79 -17.50 4.74
CA GLU A 190 -7.87 -18.30 5.53
C GLU A 190 -6.43 -18.18 4.99
N PRO A 191 -5.42 -18.00 5.85
CA PRO A 191 -4.04 -18.13 5.42
C PRO A 191 -3.73 -19.57 4.99
N THR A 192 -3.32 -19.76 3.74
CA THR A 192 -3.09 -21.08 3.14
C THR A 192 -1.63 -21.36 2.82
N GLY A 193 -0.77 -20.34 2.79
CA GLY A 193 0.63 -20.49 2.44
C GLY A 193 1.49 -19.30 2.81
N PHE A 194 2.80 -19.55 2.86
CA PHE A 194 3.81 -18.56 3.17
C PHE A 194 5.07 -18.84 2.36
N ALA A 195 5.63 -17.82 1.74
CA ALA A 195 6.90 -17.90 1.04
C ALA A 195 7.67 -16.59 1.16
N SER A 196 8.91 -16.62 0.69
CA SER A 196 9.64 -15.41 0.34
C SER A 196 9.92 -15.35 -1.16
N GLN A 197 10.32 -14.18 -1.65
CA GLN A 197 10.74 -13.95 -3.04
C GLN A 197 11.86 -14.90 -3.49
N ARG A 198 12.62 -15.49 -2.57
CA ARG A 198 13.59 -16.54 -2.89
C ARG A 198 12.95 -17.76 -3.58
N SER A 199 11.67 -18.00 -3.34
CA SER A 199 10.88 -19.07 -3.98
C SER A 199 10.51 -18.72 -5.43
N LEU A 200 10.50 -17.43 -5.77
CA LEU A 200 10.32 -16.95 -7.15
C LEU A 200 11.63 -17.04 -7.92
N HIS A 201 12.75 -16.68 -7.30
CA HIS A 201 14.09 -16.80 -7.88
C HIS A 201 15.17 -16.88 -6.77
N PRO A 202 16.18 -17.78 -6.89
CA PRO A 202 17.16 -18.04 -5.83
C PRO A 202 18.02 -16.83 -5.43
N GLU A 203 18.20 -15.85 -6.33
CA GLU A 203 18.96 -14.62 -6.05
C GLU A 203 18.20 -13.57 -5.22
N LEU A 204 16.88 -13.71 -5.06
CA LEU A 204 16.04 -12.75 -4.32
C LEU A 204 16.09 -13.07 -2.81
N LYS A 205 17.28 -12.91 -2.22
CA LYS A 205 17.59 -13.29 -0.83
C LYS A 205 17.59 -12.14 0.17
N GLY A 206 17.43 -10.91 -0.30
CA GLY A 206 17.37 -9.71 0.53
C GLY A 206 16.09 -9.61 1.35
N PRO A 207 16.11 -8.98 2.54
CA PRO A 207 14.94 -8.91 3.41
C PRO A 207 13.90 -7.89 2.96
N PHE A 208 14.28 -6.85 2.21
CA PHE A 208 13.41 -5.74 1.81
C PHE A 208 12.96 -5.84 0.35
N SER A 209 11.72 -5.39 0.11
CA SER A 209 11.07 -5.26 -1.20
C SER A 209 9.91 -4.27 -1.07
N ALA A 210 9.37 -3.75 -2.16
CA ALA A 210 8.16 -2.92 -2.09
C ALA A 210 6.93 -3.78 -1.80
N ALA A 211 6.05 -3.28 -0.93
CA ALA A 211 4.69 -3.80 -0.85
C ALA A 211 3.93 -3.58 -2.17
N HIS A 212 4.17 -2.44 -2.83
CA HIS A 212 3.55 -2.08 -4.12
C HIS A 212 4.34 -2.58 -5.33
N ALA A 213 4.33 -3.90 -5.54
CA ALA A 213 4.72 -4.46 -6.84
C ALA A 213 3.79 -3.91 -7.95
N LYS A 214 4.34 -3.50 -9.09
CA LYS A 214 3.55 -2.99 -10.21
C LYS A 214 3.25 -4.10 -11.21
N SER A 215 2.01 -4.14 -11.71
CA SER A 215 1.59 -5.10 -12.74
C SER A 215 1.41 -4.39 -14.07
N ASP A 216 1.85 -5.02 -15.16
CA ASP A 216 1.62 -4.50 -16.50
C ASP A 216 0.15 -4.65 -16.90
N PRO A 217 -0.57 -3.57 -17.25
CA PRO A 217 -1.96 -3.65 -17.64
C PRO A 217 -2.20 -4.43 -18.96
N LYS A 218 -1.17 -4.62 -19.79
CA LYS A 218 -1.27 -5.32 -21.09
C LYS A 218 -1.11 -6.83 -20.97
N ASN A 219 -0.08 -7.29 -20.26
CA ASN A 219 0.28 -8.72 -20.20
C ASN A 219 0.14 -9.34 -18.80
N GLY A 220 -0.05 -8.53 -17.75
CA GLY A 220 -0.17 -8.97 -16.36
C GLY A 220 1.15 -9.26 -15.65
N ASP A 221 2.31 -9.13 -16.31
CA ASP A 221 3.62 -9.38 -15.71
C ASP A 221 3.82 -8.46 -14.49
N MET A 222 4.37 -9.01 -13.41
CA MET A 222 4.60 -8.29 -12.16
C MET A 222 6.06 -7.84 -12.06
N TYR A 223 6.29 -6.62 -11.59
CA TYR A 223 7.60 -6.01 -11.41
C TYR A 223 7.79 -5.55 -9.97
N ASN A 224 8.96 -5.85 -9.39
CA ASN A 224 9.33 -5.42 -8.05
C ASN A 224 10.88 -5.41 -7.93
N PHE A 225 11.40 -5.05 -6.75
CA PHE A 225 12.81 -5.13 -6.41
C PHE A 225 13.05 -6.03 -5.18
N ASN A 226 14.27 -6.52 -5.03
CA ASN A 226 14.75 -7.14 -3.80
C ASN A 226 16.04 -6.43 -3.36
N LEU A 227 16.09 -6.02 -2.10
CA LEU A 227 17.25 -5.34 -1.51
C LEU A 227 17.96 -6.27 -0.53
N GLU A 228 19.19 -6.65 -0.87
CA GLU A 228 20.09 -7.40 -0.02
C GLU A 228 21.09 -6.46 0.67
N PHE A 229 21.09 -6.47 2.00
CA PHE A 229 22.04 -5.66 2.78
C PHE A 229 23.46 -6.22 2.71
N GLY A 230 24.41 -5.31 2.66
CA GLY A 230 25.84 -5.58 2.64
C GLY A 230 26.60 -4.27 2.60
N TYR A 231 27.93 -4.34 2.75
CA TYR A 231 28.81 -3.17 2.66
C TYR A 231 28.49 -2.32 1.42
N ASN A 232 28.35 -3.01 0.27
CA ASN A 232 27.60 -2.51 -0.88
C ASN A 232 26.27 -3.26 -0.92
N SER A 233 25.18 -2.60 -0.53
CA SER A 233 23.86 -3.22 -0.60
C SER A 233 23.44 -3.36 -2.07
N THR A 234 22.83 -4.50 -2.39
CA THR A 234 22.53 -4.90 -3.77
C THR A 234 21.02 -4.84 -4.02
N TYR A 235 20.62 -4.04 -5.00
CA TYR A 235 19.28 -3.99 -5.54
C TYR A 235 19.19 -4.94 -6.74
N ARG A 236 18.12 -5.74 -6.77
CA ARG A 236 17.75 -6.58 -7.91
C ARG A 236 16.34 -6.24 -8.34
N LEU A 237 16.19 -5.58 -9.49
CA LEU A 237 14.87 -5.41 -10.09
C LEU A 237 14.54 -6.66 -10.88
N PHE A 238 13.33 -7.17 -10.70
CA PHE A 238 12.91 -8.42 -11.30
C PHE A 238 11.50 -8.33 -11.87
N ARG A 239 11.25 -9.21 -12.84
CA ARG A 239 9.94 -9.46 -13.44
C ARG A 239 9.49 -10.87 -13.06
N VAL A 240 8.21 -11.06 -12.79
CA VAL A 240 7.58 -12.37 -12.78
C VAL A 240 6.52 -12.41 -13.88
N SER A 241 6.69 -13.31 -14.83
CA SER A 241 5.81 -13.44 -15.98
C SER A 241 4.44 -13.98 -15.57
N ALA A 242 3.36 -13.31 -15.97
CA ALA A 242 2.00 -13.79 -15.71
C ALA A 242 1.65 -15.03 -16.52
N SER A 243 2.21 -15.17 -17.72
CA SER A 243 1.92 -16.29 -18.62
C SER A 243 2.66 -17.57 -18.24
N THR A 244 3.88 -17.46 -17.72
CA THR A 244 4.74 -18.62 -17.40
C THR A 244 4.97 -18.82 -15.90
N GLY A 245 4.85 -17.77 -15.09
CA GLY A 245 5.25 -17.78 -13.68
C GLY A 245 6.77 -17.81 -13.47
N GLU A 246 7.56 -17.63 -14.52
CA GLU A 246 9.02 -17.54 -14.44
C GLU A 246 9.48 -16.14 -14.04
N THR A 247 10.61 -16.09 -13.34
CA THR A 247 11.16 -14.86 -12.78
C THR A 247 12.48 -14.51 -13.44
N ASP A 248 12.60 -13.29 -13.95
CA ASP A 248 13.83 -12.76 -14.56
C ASP A 248 14.40 -11.63 -13.71
N ILE A 249 15.71 -11.62 -13.50
CA ILE A 249 16.41 -10.46 -12.95
C ILE A 249 16.70 -9.50 -14.11
N LEU A 250 16.05 -8.34 -14.10
CA LEU A 250 16.19 -7.32 -15.16
C LEU A 250 17.48 -6.53 -15.00
N ALA A 251 17.83 -6.17 -13.76
CA ALA A 251 19.05 -5.46 -13.45
C ALA A 251 19.49 -5.74 -12.00
N THR A 252 20.80 -5.78 -11.81
CA THR A 252 21.45 -5.86 -10.50
C THR A 252 22.43 -4.71 -10.38
N PHE A 253 22.28 -3.88 -9.35
CA PHE A 253 23.17 -2.76 -9.09
C PHE A 253 23.33 -2.51 -7.60
N ASN A 254 24.38 -1.78 -7.23
CA ASN A 254 24.64 -1.40 -5.85
C ASN A 254 24.07 -0.01 -5.58
N GLY A 255 23.58 0.20 -4.37
CA GLY A 255 23.09 1.51 -3.93
C GLY A 255 23.05 1.60 -2.41
N MET A 256 22.86 2.81 -1.90
CA MET A 256 22.65 3.00 -0.47
C MET A 256 21.32 2.34 -0.08
N PRO A 257 21.28 1.48 0.95
CA PRO A 257 20.04 0.82 1.34
C PRO A 257 19.05 1.85 1.88
N ALA A 258 17.78 1.76 1.47
CA ALA A 258 16.72 2.65 1.93
C ALA A 258 15.40 1.88 2.12
N TYR A 259 14.50 2.44 2.92
CA TYR A 259 13.12 1.95 3.00
C TYR A 259 12.30 2.48 1.81
N ILE A 260 11.92 1.58 0.90
CA ILE A 260 11.24 1.89 -0.35
C ILE A 260 9.94 1.08 -0.41
N HIS A 261 8.82 1.79 -0.41
CA HIS A 261 7.48 1.22 -0.32
C HIS A 261 6.86 0.90 -1.69
N SER A 262 7.25 1.64 -2.73
CA SER A 262 6.69 1.52 -4.09
C SER A 262 7.74 1.82 -5.18
N LEU A 263 7.37 1.53 -6.43
CA LEU A 263 8.19 1.75 -7.63
C LEU A 263 7.30 2.24 -8.78
N PHE A 264 7.90 2.67 -9.88
CA PHE A 264 7.17 3.15 -11.05
C PHE A 264 7.29 2.20 -12.23
N LEU A 265 6.27 2.23 -13.10
CA LEU A 265 6.20 1.43 -14.30
C LEU A 265 5.76 2.32 -15.46
N THR A 266 6.50 2.27 -16.56
CA THR A 266 6.10 2.86 -17.85
C THR A 266 5.92 1.75 -18.87
N GLU A 267 5.61 2.11 -20.13
CA GLU A 267 5.52 1.15 -21.22
C GLU A 267 6.82 0.36 -21.41
N ASN A 268 7.99 1.01 -21.34
CA ASN A 268 9.28 0.40 -21.65
C ASN A 268 10.25 0.30 -20.46
N HIS A 269 9.90 0.85 -19.30
CA HIS A 269 10.82 0.92 -18.15
C HIS A 269 10.17 0.58 -16.80
N VAL A 270 10.99 0.07 -15.89
CA VAL A 270 10.73 0.03 -14.45
C VAL A 270 11.66 1.06 -13.80
N ILE A 271 11.14 1.89 -12.90
CA ILE A 271 11.93 2.92 -12.22
C ILE A 271 11.90 2.69 -10.72
N LEU A 272 13.08 2.59 -10.11
CA LEU A 272 13.26 2.55 -8.66
C LEU A 272 13.84 3.88 -8.19
N CYS A 273 13.10 4.61 -7.37
CA CYS A 273 13.62 5.78 -6.68
C CYS A 273 14.09 5.40 -5.28
N VAL A 274 15.38 5.60 -5.01
CA VAL A 274 15.96 5.52 -3.67
C VAL A 274 15.88 6.92 -3.05
N TRP A 275 14.75 7.21 -2.39
CA TRP A 275 14.52 8.45 -1.65
C TRP A 275 15.21 8.46 -0.27
N SER A 276 15.20 9.59 0.43
CA SER A 276 16.01 9.89 1.62
C SER A 276 15.56 9.18 2.92
N SER A 277 15.33 7.87 2.87
CA SER A 277 14.97 6.97 3.98
C SER A 277 16.05 5.90 4.22
N HIS A 278 17.33 6.32 4.15
CA HIS A 278 18.46 5.40 4.15
C HIS A 278 18.59 4.59 5.45
N ILE A 279 18.83 3.29 5.32
CA ILE A 279 19.10 2.39 6.45
C ILE A 279 20.58 2.52 6.86
N SER A 280 20.81 2.89 8.12
CA SER A 280 22.14 3.15 8.66
C SER A 280 23.00 1.87 8.78
N TRP A 281 24.32 2.06 8.93
CA TRP A 281 25.31 0.98 9.11
C TRP A 281 25.22 -0.14 8.07
N SER A 282 24.89 0.21 6.82
CA SER A 282 24.75 -0.75 5.72
C SER A 282 23.80 -1.91 6.05
N GLY A 283 22.73 -1.64 6.82
CA GLY A 283 21.73 -2.64 7.23
C GLY A 283 21.99 -3.30 8.60
N LEU A 284 23.16 -3.11 9.22
CA LEU A 284 23.42 -3.65 10.57
C LEU A 284 22.52 -3.03 11.64
N SER A 285 22.07 -1.79 11.43
CA SER A 285 21.14 -1.10 12.33
C SER A 285 19.83 -1.87 12.46
N LEU A 286 19.31 -2.47 11.38
CA LEU A 286 18.09 -3.27 11.41
C LEU A 286 18.22 -4.50 12.31
N MET A 287 19.38 -5.18 12.28
CA MET A 287 19.64 -6.30 13.17
C MET A 287 19.80 -5.87 14.63
N TRP A 288 20.33 -4.66 14.86
CA TRP A 288 20.54 -4.11 16.19
C TRP A 288 19.24 -3.61 16.84
N HIS A 289 18.50 -2.75 16.14
CA HIS A 289 17.28 -2.13 16.65
C HIS A 289 16.07 -3.08 16.58
N LYS A 290 16.07 -4.06 15.64
CA LYS A 290 14.91 -4.90 15.32
C LYS A 290 13.64 -4.10 14.95
N ASN A 291 13.79 -2.84 14.53
CA ASN A 291 12.72 -2.04 13.95
C ASN A 291 13.21 -1.14 12.83
N VAL A 292 12.34 -0.82 11.87
CA VAL A 292 12.70 -0.05 10.67
C VAL A 292 13.00 1.41 10.98
N ILE A 293 12.15 2.09 11.76
CA ILE A 293 12.27 3.54 12.04
C ILE A 293 13.61 3.88 12.70
N ASP A 294 13.97 3.22 13.80
CA ASP A 294 15.23 3.48 14.52
C ASP A 294 16.46 3.07 13.70
N SER A 295 16.26 2.28 12.63
CA SER A 295 17.34 1.87 11.73
C SER A 295 17.60 2.88 10.62
N MET A 296 16.69 3.83 10.38
CA MET A 296 16.88 4.89 9.40
C MET A 296 17.87 5.95 9.91
N SER A 297 18.71 6.44 9.02
CA SER A 297 19.47 7.67 9.26
C SER A 297 18.52 8.87 9.37
N PRO A 298 18.84 9.90 10.17
CA PRO A 298 18.11 11.17 10.14
C PRO A 298 18.03 11.73 8.72
N PHE A 299 16.93 12.40 8.40
CA PHE A 299 16.77 13.06 7.11
C PHE A 299 17.84 14.14 6.94
N ASP A 300 18.58 14.10 5.83
CA ASP A 300 19.58 15.10 5.47
C ASP A 300 19.05 15.95 4.29
N PRO A 301 18.79 17.26 4.50
CA PRO A 301 18.31 18.14 3.44
C PRO A 301 19.33 18.39 2.33
N ASN A 302 20.60 18.00 2.52
CA ASN A 302 21.64 18.06 1.48
C ASN A 302 21.81 16.74 0.72
N SER A 303 21.13 15.67 1.15
CA SER A 303 21.15 14.39 0.45
C SER A 303 20.45 14.49 -0.92
N LYS A 304 20.53 13.42 -1.71
CA LYS A 304 19.88 13.31 -3.02
C LYS A 304 19.03 12.06 -3.05
N SER A 305 17.90 12.14 -3.75
CA SER A 305 17.15 10.95 -4.12
C SER A 305 17.67 10.46 -5.47
N THR A 306 17.97 9.17 -5.59
CA THR A 306 18.55 8.57 -6.79
C THR A 306 17.52 7.73 -7.53
N TRP A 307 17.34 7.98 -8.83
CA TRP A 307 16.38 7.29 -9.68
C TRP A 307 17.11 6.34 -10.62
N TYR A 308 16.78 5.06 -10.57
CA TYR A 308 17.35 4.03 -11.43
C TYR A 308 16.31 3.60 -12.46
N VAL A 309 16.60 3.79 -13.74
CA VAL A 309 15.71 3.45 -14.85
C VAL A 309 16.21 2.16 -15.52
N VAL A 310 15.39 1.13 -15.48
CA VAL A 310 15.71 -0.20 -16.00
C VAL A 310 14.79 -0.53 -17.17
N ASP A 311 15.38 -0.94 -18.29
CA ASP A 311 14.63 -1.44 -19.46
C ASP A 311 13.95 -2.77 -19.10
N ARG A 312 12.64 -2.86 -19.39
CA ARG A 312 11.82 -4.04 -19.07
C ARG A 312 11.36 -4.85 -20.30
N VAL A 313 11.78 -4.45 -21.50
CA VAL A 313 11.27 -4.98 -22.78
C VAL A 313 12.39 -5.59 -23.64
N HIS A 314 13.52 -4.91 -23.74
CA HIS A 314 14.63 -5.21 -24.65
C HIS A 314 15.84 -5.84 -23.94
N GLY A 315 15.79 -6.00 -22.62
CA GLY A 315 16.85 -6.67 -21.85
C GLY A 315 18.15 -5.85 -21.75
N LYS A 316 18.06 -4.52 -21.82
CA LYS A 316 19.23 -3.63 -21.70
C LYS A 316 19.70 -3.42 -20.27
N GLY A 317 18.95 -3.91 -19.28
CA GLY A 317 19.25 -3.72 -17.86
C GLY A 317 19.09 -2.27 -17.41
N LEU A 318 19.97 -1.80 -16.52
CA LEU A 318 19.99 -0.40 -16.09
C LEU A 318 20.43 0.49 -17.27
N VAL A 319 19.57 1.43 -17.68
CA VAL A 319 19.80 2.28 -18.85
C VAL A 319 20.09 3.74 -18.51
N ALA A 320 19.58 4.25 -17.38
CA ALA A 320 19.86 5.60 -16.93
C ALA A 320 19.79 5.71 -15.39
N THR A 321 20.50 6.69 -14.85
CA THR A 321 20.49 7.07 -13.44
C THR A 321 20.27 8.57 -13.32
N TYR A 322 19.44 9.00 -12.37
CA TYR A 322 19.21 10.42 -12.10
C TYR A 322 19.32 10.77 -10.62
N GLU A 323 19.50 12.05 -10.33
CA GLU A 323 19.43 12.61 -8.98
C GLU A 323 18.47 13.80 -8.92
N SER A 324 17.67 13.88 -7.85
CA SER A 324 16.78 15.01 -7.56
C SER A 324 17.05 15.60 -6.17
N ILE A 325 16.24 16.58 -5.78
CA ILE A 325 16.12 17.03 -4.39
C ILE A 325 15.84 15.83 -3.45
N PRO A 326 16.22 15.91 -2.16
CA PRO A 326 15.84 14.91 -1.18
C PRO A 326 14.37 15.04 -0.82
N PHE A 327 13.70 13.91 -0.69
CA PHE A 327 12.31 13.81 -0.23
C PHE A 327 12.09 12.42 0.37
N PHE A 328 10.89 12.20 0.91
CA PHE A 328 10.40 10.88 1.26
C PHE A 328 9.09 10.59 0.52
N CYS A 329 8.80 9.33 0.25
CA CYS A 329 7.59 8.92 -0.44
C CYS A 329 7.18 7.53 0.03
N PHE A 330 5.88 7.31 0.21
CA PHE A 330 5.31 5.97 0.29
C PHE A 330 4.85 5.54 -1.11
N HIS A 331 3.96 6.30 -1.73
CA HIS A 331 3.21 5.87 -2.91
C HIS A 331 3.62 6.59 -4.19
N SER A 332 4.10 5.81 -5.17
CA SER A 332 4.08 6.17 -6.58
C SER A 332 2.63 6.13 -7.09
N ILE A 333 2.23 7.16 -7.82
CA ILE A 333 0.91 7.30 -8.42
C ILE A 333 0.91 6.64 -9.79
N ASN A 334 1.70 7.17 -10.72
CA ASN A 334 1.80 6.67 -12.09
C ASN A 334 3.12 7.14 -12.73
N ALA A 335 3.49 6.55 -13.85
CA ALA A 335 4.56 7.07 -14.69
C ALA A 335 4.28 6.79 -16.17
N TRP A 336 4.78 7.63 -17.06
CA TRP A 336 4.66 7.43 -18.49
C TRP A 336 5.84 8.01 -19.25
N GLU A 337 5.95 7.61 -20.52
CA GLU A 337 6.96 8.10 -21.45
C GLU A 337 6.34 9.14 -22.38
N GLN A 338 7.12 10.17 -22.72
CA GLN A 338 6.75 11.16 -23.71
C GLN A 338 7.98 11.65 -24.48
N PRO A 339 7.83 12.14 -25.73
CA PRO A 339 8.94 12.76 -26.45
C PRO A 339 9.53 13.93 -25.66
N SER A 340 10.86 14.06 -25.66
CA SER A 340 11.51 15.16 -24.97
C SER A 340 11.14 16.50 -25.64
N PRO A 341 10.79 17.54 -24.87
CA PRO A 341 10.48 18.85 -25.44
C PRO A 341 11.67 19.50 -26.16
N SER A 342 12.91 19.18 -25.76
CA SER A 342 14.14 19.73 -26.34
C SER A 342 14.63 18.95 -27.56
N ASP A 343 14.40 17.63 -27.59
CA ASP A 343 14.74 16.75 -28.70
C ASP A 343 13.67 15.64 -28.85
N PRO A 344 12.71 15.79 -29.78
CA PRO A 344 11.64 14.81 -29.96
C PRO A 344 12.11 13.40 -30.36
N SER A 345 13.39 13.21 -30.72
CA SER A 345 13.97 11.88 -30.95
C SER A 345 14.33 11.15 -29.65
N LYS A 346 14.32 11.86 -28.51
CA LYS A 346 14.59 11.36 -27.18
C LYS A 346 13.32 11.15 -26.38
N THR A 347 13.41 10.26 -25.40
CA THR A 347 12.30 9.95 -24.50
C THR A 347 12.55 10.52 -23.11
N ASP A 348 11.59 11.30 -22.61
CA ASP A 348 11.50 11.70 -21.21
C ASP A 348 10.51 10.78 -20.47
N ILE A 349 10.79 10.48 -19.20
CA ILE A 349 9.83 9.83 -18.31
C ILE A 349 9.25 10.87 -17.37
N ILE A 350 7.93 10.87 -17.20
CA ILE A 350 7.24 11.59 -16.12
C ILE A 350 6.90 10.57 -15.03
N ALA A 351 7.28 10.88 -13.79
CA ALA A 351 6.99 10.07 -12.61
C ALA A 351 6.18 10.90 -11.60
N GLU A 352 5.01 10.40 -11.23
CA GLU A 352 4.07 11.06 -10.34
C GLU A 352 3.96 10.32 -9.00
N LEU A 353 4.03 11.03 -7.88
CA LEU A 353 4.07 10.43 -6.53
C LEU A 353 3.48 11.34 -5.45
N SER A 354 3.18 10.78 -4.28
CA SER A 354 2.85 11.52 -3.05
C SER A 354 4.13 11.82 -2.25
N MET A 355 4.60 13.07 -2.33
CA MET A 355 5.88 13.52 -1.77
C MET A 355 5.73 14.05 -0.34
N PHE A 356 6.69 13.72 0.51
CA PHE A 356 6.90 14.34 1.82
C PHE A 356 8.25 15.04 1.88
N GLU A 357 8.29 16.17 2.58
CA GLU A 357 9.50 16.98 2.72
C GLU A 357 10.59 16.29 3.54
N ASN A 358 10.19 15.37 4.44
CA ASN A 358 11.08 14.68 5.36
C ASN A 358 10.44 13.37 5.89
N LEU A 359 11.05 12.78 6.92
CA LEU A 359 10.62 11.52 7.54
C LEU A 359 9.60 11.67 8.68
N ASP A 360 9.08 12.88 8.94
CA ASP A 360 8.17 13.14 10.07
C ASP A 360 6.87 12.33 9.93
N VAL A 361 6.37 12.15 8.70
CA VAL A 361 5.18 11.32 8.43
C VAL A 361 5.31 9.89 8.97
N VAL A 362 6.51 9.32 8.91
CA VAL A 362 6.77 7.96 9.40
C VAL A 362 6.63 7.91 10.93
N LYS A 363 6.98 8.99 11.62
CA LYS A 363 6.80 9.10 13.08
C LYS A 363 5.36 9.46 13.43
N ARG A 364 4.69 10.26 12.60
CA ARG A 364 3.30 10.62 12.84
C ARG A 364 2.40 9.41 13.01
N PHE A 365 2.65 8.29 12.33
CA PHE A 365 1.83 7.09 12.43
C PHE A 365 2.03 6.23 13.70
N TYR A 366 2.72 6.74 14.73
CA TYR A 366 2.58 6.20 16.09
C TYR A 366 1.13 6.38 16.59
N TYR A 367 0.57 5.37 17.26
CA TYR A 367 -0.81 5.40 17.76
C TYR A 367 -1.08 6.59 18.69
N ASP A 368 -0.08 6.98 19.48
CA ASP A 368 -0.13 8.15 20.38
C ASP A 368 -0.32 9.48 19.63
N SER A 369 -0.17 9.50 18.31
CA SER A 369 -0.33 10.71 17.48
C SER A 369 -1.60 10.71 16.60
N ILE A 370 -2.15 9.54 16.27
CA ILE A 370 -3.27 9.43 15.31
C ILE A 370 -4.62 9.09 15.95
N ILE A 371 -4.63 8.56 17.18
CA ILE A 371 -5.88 8.23 17.89
C ILE A 371 -6.49 9.51 18.46
N SER A 372 -7.76 9.75 18.14
CA SER A 372 -8.49 10.96 18.52
C SER A 372 -8.74 11.06 20.03
N SER A 373 -8.77 9.97 20.78
CA SER A 373 -8.95 9.99 22.23
C SER A 373 -7.65 10.26 23.01
N ILE A 374 -6.55 10.61 22.34
CA ILE A 374 -5.31 11.02 22.98
C ILE A 374 -5.30 12.54 23.11
N ASP A 375 -5.20 13.04 24.35
CA ASP A 375 -5.34 14.47 24.65
C ASP A 375 -4.18 15.34 24.10
N THR A 376 -2.97 14.77 24.04
CA THR A 376 -1.75 15.50 23.65
C THR A 376 -0.93 14.72 22.61
N PRO A 377 -1.41 14.60 21.36
CA PRO A 377 -0.66 13.92 20.30
C PRO A 377 0.62 14.70 19.96
N GLU A 378 1.71 13.97 19.69
CA GLU A 378 3.04 14.56 19.40
C GLU A 378 3.02 15.42 18.13
N PHE A 379 2.31 14.94 17.10
CA PHE A 379 2.14 15.62 15.82
C PHE A 379 0.77 16.33 15.73
N THR A 380 0.69 17.54 16.26
CA THR A 380 -0.52 18.40 16.21
C THR A 380 -0.20 19.83 15.79
N GLY A 381 -1.21 20.56 15.31
CA GLY A 381 -1.07 21.94 14.85
C GLY A 381 -0.01 22.09 13.76
N GLU A 382 0.87 23.08 13.92
CA GLU A 382 1.95 23.38 12.95
C GLU A 382 2.94 22.22 12.76
N ASN A 383 3.18 21.41 13.81
CA ASN A 383 4.09 20.26 13.72
C ASN A 383 3.58 19.18 12.74
N ARG A 384 2.29 19.18 12.43
CA ARG A 384 1.71 18.23 11.47
C ARG A 384 1.89 18.68 10.02
N MET A 385 2.22 19.94 9.76
CA MET A 385 2.40 20.45 8.40
C MET A 385 3.54 19.78 7.63
N SER A 386 4.58 19.28 8.31
CA SER A 386 5.67 18.51 7.68
C SER A 386 5.28 17.07 7.34
N CYS A 387 4.16 16.59 7.88
CA CYS A 387 3.65 15.23 7.69
C CYS A 387 2.57 15.13 6.59
N LEU A 388 2.26 16.24 5.91
CA LEU A 388 1.24 16.29 4.87
C LEU A 388 1.85 15.95 3.51
N PRO A 389 1.18 15.09 2.71
CA PRO A 389 1.66 14.73 1.39
C PRO A 389 1.51 15.88 0.40
N MET A 390 2.33 15.88 -0.64
CA MET A 390 2.25 16.79 -1.77
C MET A 390 2.39 16.00 -3.05
N GLN A 391 1.34 15.94 -3.86
CA GLN A 391 1.40 15.32 -5.17
C GLN A 391 2.46 16.03 -6.00
N ALA A 392 3.44 15.28 -6.51
CA ALA A 392 4.58 15.81 -7.22
C ALA A 392 4.79 15.07 -8.53
N GLN A 393 5.25 15.80 -9.55
CA GLN A 393 5.65 15.25 -10.84
C GLN A 393 7.12 15.54 -11.09
N PHE A 394 7.90 14.49 -11.31
CA PHE A 394 9.30 14.56 -11.71
C PHE A 394 9.47 14.20 -13.18
N ARG A 395 10.37 14.89 -13.87
CA ARG A 395 10.82 14.55 -15.21
C ARG A 395 12.21 13.95 -15.16
N LEU A 396 12.38 12.79 -15.80
CA LEU A 396 13.66 12.15 -16.05
C LEU A 396 13.98 12.31 -17.55
N PRO A 397 14.77 13.32 -17.93
CA PRO A 397 14.94 13.69 -19.33
C PRO A 397 15.90 12.77 -20.10
N SER A 398 15.56 12.48 -21.35
CA SER A 398 16.45 11.81 -22.32
C SER A 398 17.03 10.47 -21.83
N VAL A 399 16.17 9.54 -21.45
CA VAL A 399 16.53 8.21 -20.93
C VAL A 399 17.46 7.43 -21.88
N ASP A 400 17.31 7.63 -23.18
CA ASP A 400 18.10 7.00 -24.25
C ASP A 400 19.27 7.88 -24.74
N ALA A 401 19.74 8.83 -23.94
CA ALA A 401 20.86 9.71 -24.29
C ALA A 401 22.21 8.97 -24.46
N GLY A 402 22.31 7.70 -24.02
CA GLY A 402 23.56 6.94 -24.04
C GLY A 402 24.58 7.40 -23.00
N VAL A 403 24.14 8.17 -21.99
CA VAL A 403 24.96 8.58 -20.86
C VAL A 403 25.29 7.35 -20.00
N PRO A 404 26.55 7.14 -19.61
CA PRO A 404 26.91 6.05 -18.72
C PRO A 404 26.09 6.09 -17.43
N THR A 405 25.51 4.95 -17.02
CA THR A 405 24.66 4.84 -15.82
C THR A 405 25.37 5.19 -14.51
N ALA A 406 26.70 5.19 -14.50
CA ALA A 406 27.52 5.65 -13.38
C ALA A 406 27.57 7.18 -13.24
N THR A 407 27.02 7.94 -14.18
CA THR A 407 26.96 9.41 -14.17
C THR A 407 25.50 9.84 -14.06
N PRO A 408 25.02 10.18 -12.85
CA PRO A 408 23.64 10.59 -12.66
C PRO A 408 23.31 11.90 -13.42
N MET A 409 22.17 11.90 -14.10
CA MET A 409 21.59 13.08 -14.75
C MET A 409 20.63 13.82 -13.80
N PRO A 410 20.35 15.11 -13.99
CA PRO A 410 19.40 15.81 -13.13
C PRO A 410 17.96 15.33 -13.41
N ALA A 411 17.26 14.90 -12.38
CA ALA A 411 15.80 14.75 -12.38
C ALA A 411 15.15 16.08 -11.97
N GLU A 412 14.16 16.52 -12.74
CA GLU A 412 13.55 17.84 -12.57
C GLU A 412 12.19 17.74 -11.89
N LEU A 413 11.97 18.52 -10.82
CA LEU A 413 10.64 18.68 -10.24
C LEU A 413 9.82 19.63 -11.13
N LEU A 414 8.79 19.11 -11.80
CA LEU A 414 7.92 19.87 -12.69
C LEU A 414 6.79 20.58 -11.94
N PHE A 415 6.22 19.88 -10.97
CA PHE A 415 5.03 20.32 -10.25
C PHE A 415 5.01 19.72 -8.85
N GLN A 416 4.46 20.48 -7.92
CA GLN A 416 4.17 20.07 -6.56
C GLN A 416 2.86 20.76 -6.13
N ALA A 417 1.88 19.98 -5.69
CA ALA A 417 0.62 20.50 -5.19
C ALA A 417 0.78 21.10 -3.79
N GLU A 418 -0.13 22.02 -3.45
CA GLU A 418 -0.29 22.49 -2.08
C GLU A 418 -0.74 21.35 -1.17
N LYS A 419 -0.29 21.36 0.08
CA LYS A 419 -0.52 20.28 1.05
C LYS A 419 -2.00 19.94 1.24
N PHE A 420 -2.87 20.96 1.30
CA PHE A 420 -4.31 20.78 1.51
C PHE A 420 -5.08 20.38 0.25
N ASP A 421 -4.46 20.48 -0.92
CA ASP A 421 -5.03 20.03 -2.20
C ASP A 421 -4.57 18.62 -2.58
N SER A 422 -3.72 18.01 -1.75
CA SER A 422 -3.03 16.77 -2.04
C SER A 422 -3.61 15.56 -1.28
N MET A 423 -3.00 14.40 -1.47
CA MET A 423 -3.51 13.12 -0.97
C MET A 423 -2.43 12.10 -0.64
N GLU A 424 -2.83 11.14 0.19
CA GLU A 424 -2.16 9.87 0.40
C GLU A 424 -3.04 8.70 -0.06
N LEU A 425 -2.48 7.49 -0.10
CA LEU A 425 -3.14 6.30 -0.66
C LEU A 425 -3.73 6.58 -2.06
N PRO A 426 -2.92 7.10 -3.00
CA PRO A 426 -3.42 7.56 -4.27
C PRO A 426 -3.81 6.39 -5.19
N THR A 427 -4.89 6.59 -5.94
CA THR A 427 -5.32 5.70 -7.01
C THR A 427 -5.68 6.49 -8.27
N CYS A 428 -5.81 5.81 -9.40
CA CYS A 428 -6.27 6.39 -10.66
C CYS A 428 -7.10 5.35 -11.43
N ASN A 429 -7.65 5.73 -12.58
CA ASN A 429 -8.28 4.76 -13.47
C ASN A 429 -7.23 3.76 -13.98
N PRO A 430 -7.36 2.44 -13.71
CA PRO A 430 -6.35 1.45 -14.10
C PRO A 430 -6.07 1.38 -15.61
N ALA A 431 -6.99 1.86 -16.46
CA ALA A 431 -6.77 1.94 -17.92
C ALA A 431 -5.66 2.92 -18.33
N TYR A 432 -5.23 3.79 -17.41
CA TYR A 432 -4.23 4.83 -17.61
C TYR A 432 -2.90 4.54 -16.90
N ILE A 433 -2.76 3.40 -16.22
CA ILE A 433 -1.46 2.96 -15.70
C ILE A 433 -0.48 2.87 -16.88
N THR A 434 0.75 3.37 -16.69
CA THR A 434 1.81 3.52 -17.72
C THR A 434 1.57 4.59 -18.79
N ARG A 435 0.49 5.39 -18.67
CA ARG A 435 0.06 6.39 -19.66
C ARG A 435 -0.19 7.76 -19.01
N PRO A 436 -0.12 8.86 -19.77
CA PRO A 436 -0.57 10.16 -19.27
C PRO A 436 -2.03 10.07 -18.82
N HIS A 437 -2.33 10.62 -17.65
CA HIS A 437 -3.66 10.61 -17.05
C HIS A 437 -3.98 12.01 -16.47
N ARG A 438 -5.27 12.28 -16.25
CA ARG A 438 -5.76 13.56 -15.75
C ARG A 438 -6.20 13.48 -14.29
N TYR A 439 -6.74 12.36 -13.82
CA TYR A 439 -7.38 12.30 -12.51
C TYR A 439 -6.65 11.34 -11.58
N THR A 440 -6.44 11.81 -10.36
CA THR A 440 -5.93 11.02 -9.24
C THR A 440 -6.90 11.14 -8.08
N TYR A 441 -7.12 10.04 -7.37
CA TYR A 441 -8.00 9.98 -6.19
C TYR A 441 -7.18 9.58 -4.98
N GLY A 442 -7.60 9.94 -3.76
CA GLY A 442 -6.91 9.48 -2.56
C GLY A 442 -7.57 9.97 -1.27
N CYS A 443 -6.92 9.66 -0.15
CA CYS A 443 -7.30 10.15 1.17
C CYS A 443 -6.72 11.56 1.40
N ALA A 444 -7.58 12.50 1.79
CA ALA A 444 -7.20 13.85 2.13
C ALA A 444 -6.85 13.98 3.61
N ASP A 445 -5.84 14.80 3.90
CA ASP A 445 -5.51 15.27 5.24
C ASP A 445 -5.45 16.80 5.23
N ARG A 446 -6.53 17.42 5.69
CA ARG A 446 -6.69 18.89 5.77
C ARG A 446 -6.76 19.35 7.22
N LEU A 447 -6.17 18.57 8.13
CA LEU A 447 -6.07 18.82 9.56
C LEU A 447 -7.41 18.94 10.30
N LYS A 448 -8.51 18.37 9.76
CA LYS A 448 -9.81 18.37 10.45
C LYS A 448 -9.97 17.21 11.44
N SER A 449 -9.26 16.11 11.21
CA SER A 449 -9.14 14.96 12.12
C SER A 449 -7.68 14.74 12.52
N THR A 450 -7.37 13.83 13.44
CA THR A 450 -5.96 13.43 13.74
C THR A 450 -5.35 12.49 12.67
N PHE A 451 -6.14 12.00 11.73
CA PHE A 451 -5.74 11.03 10.71
C PHE A 451 -6.09 11.53 9.29
N PHE A 452 -7.07 10.92 8.60
CA PHE A 452 -7.63 11.43 7.34
C PHE A 452 -9.00 12.06 7.57
N ASP A 453 -9.40 13.01 6.74
CA ASP A 453 -10.66 13.76 6.90
C ASP A 453 -11.51 13.87 5.64
N GLY A 454 -11.15 13.16 4.59
CA GLY A 454 -11.95 13.12 3.37
C GLY A 454 -11.33 12.30 2.26
N LEU A 455 -12.04 12.25 1.14
CA LEU A 455 -11.53 11.78 -0.13
C LEU A 455 -11.35 12.97 -1.06
N VAL A 456 -10.33 12.90 -1.89
CA VAL A 456 -10.01 13.95 -2.86
C VAL A 456 -9.93 13.36 -4.25
N LYS A 457 -10.35 14.18 -5.22
CA LYS A 457 -10.03 14.02 -6.64
C LYS A 457 -9.18 15.21 -7.05
N PHE A 458 -7.98 14.94 -7.52
CA PHE A 458 -7.05 15.92 -8.06
C PHE A 458 -7.09 15.89 -9.60
N ASP A 459 -7.18 17.06 -10.23
CA ASP A 459 -7.09 17.22 -11.69
C ASP A 459 -5.67 17.69 -12.08
N ASN A 460 -4.91 16.79 -12.70
CA ASN A 460 -3.54 17.00 -13.15
C ASN A 460 -3.39 18.05 -14.25
N GLN A 461 -4.47 18.46 -14.92
CA GLN A 461 -4.42 19.53 -15.92
C GLN A 461 -4.70 20.90 -15.30
N THR A 462 -5.77 21.01 -14.51
CA THR A 462 -6.15 22.30 -13.89
C THR A 462 -5.40 22.58 -12.60
N LYS A 463 -4.76 21.56 -12.01
CA LYS A 463 -4.06 21.58 -10.72
C LYS A 463 -4.98 22.00 -9.57
N THR A 464 -6.20 21.47 -9.57
CA THR A 464 -7.24 21.77 -8.57
C THR A 464 -7.86 20.50 -8.02
N SER A 465 -8.40 20.58 -6.81
CA SER A 465 -9.01 19.47 -6.10
C SER A 465 -10.49 19.68 -5.80
N ILE A 466 -11.25 18.60 -5.81
CA ILE A 466 -12.59 18.52 -5.18
C ILE A 466 -12.57 17.44 -4.11
N PHE A 467 -13.44 17.59 -3.10
CA PHE A 467 -13.42 16.76 -1.91
C PHE A 467 -14.79 16.19 -1.59
N TRP A 468 -14.79 14.94 -1.12
CA TRP A 468 -15.89 14.38 -0.33
C TRP A 468 -15.48 14.40 1.14
N GLU A 469 -16.38 14.88 1.99
CA GLU A 469 -16.20 14.88 3.44
C GLU A 469 -17.54 14.78 4.15
N GLU A 470 -17.55 14.12 5.31
CA GLU A 470 -18.64 14.09 6.27
C GLU A 470 -18.01 14.22 7.66
N GLU A 471 -18.49 15.14 8.50
CA GLU A 471 -17.86 15.42 9.80
C GLU A 471 -17.83 14.16 10.67
N GLY A 472 -16.66 13.85 11.25
CA GLY A 472 -16.46 12.66 12.07
C GLY A 472 -16.38 11.34 11.27
N HIS A 473 -16.37 11.40 9.94
CA HIS A 473 -16.35 10.21 9.09
C HIS A 473 -15.00 10.06 8.39
N THR A 474 -14.26 9.01 8.74
CA THR A 474 -12.88 8.82 8.25
C THR A 474 -12.84 7.78 7.13
N PRO A 475 -12.49 8.13 5.88
CA PRO A 475 -12.42 7.19 4.77
C PRO A 475 -11.06 6.47 4.69
N GLY A 476 -11.05 5.27 4.12
CA GLY A 476 -9.86 4.59 3.63
C GLY A 476 -9.62 4.81 2.12
N GLU A 477 -8.60 4.17 1.57
CA GLU A 477 -8.24 4.25 0.15
C GLU A 477 -9.47 4.01 -0.76
N ALA A 478 -9.59 4.86 -1.78
CA ALA A 478 -10.67 4.82 -2.77
C ALA A 478 -10.26 4.03 -4.01
N ILE A 479 -10.93 2.90 -4.28
CA ILE A 479 -10.65 2.05 -5.45
C ILE A 479 -11.55 2.45 -6.61
N PHE A 480 -10.96 2.79 -7.76
CA PHE A 480 -11.69 3.17 -8.97
C PHE A 480 -12.26 1.93 -9.69
N VAL A 481 -13.54 1.99 -10.06
CA VAL A 481 -14.25 1.00 -10.87
C VAL A 481 -14.83 1.69 -12.09
N ALA A 482 -14.34 1.32 -13.27
CA ALA A 482 -14.70 1.97 -14.53
C ALA A 482 -16.12 1.60 -14.97
N ASP A 483 -16.87 2.60 -15.45
CA ASP A 483 -18.09 2.34 -16.20
C ASP A 483 -17.73 1.66 -17.55
N PRO A 484 -18.27 0.47 -17.86
CA PRO A 484 -18.13 -0.15 -19.19
C PRO A 484 -18.51 0.71 -20.37
N GLU A 485 -19.50 1.57 -20.18
CA GLU A 485 -20.05 2.43 -21.22
C GLU A 485 -19.47 3.85 -21.14
N GLY A 486 -18.60 4.10 -20.15
CA GLY A 486 -17.88 5.35 -19.96
C GLY A 486 -16.98 5.71 -21.14
N THR A 487 -16.87 7.00 -21.41
CA THR A 487 -16.05 7.58 -22.49
C THR A 487 -14.97 8.52 -21.98
N GLU A 488 -15.10 9.01 -20.75
CA GLU A 488 -14.14 9.88 -20.07
C GLU A 488 -13.32 9.10 -19.02
N GLU A 489 -12.18 9.65 -18.63
CA GLU A 489 -11.24 8.99 -17.71
C GLU A 489 -11.85 8.74 -16.32
N ASP A 490 -12.73 9.61 -15.87
CA ASP A 490 -13.44 9.59 -14.58
C ASP A 490 -14.88 9.06 -14.67
N ASP A 491 -15.25 8.42 -15.79
CA ASP A 491 -16.52 7.71 -15.91
C ASP A 491 -16.44 6.38 -15.13
N GLY A 492 -16.97 6.40 -13.92
CA GLY A 492 -16.94 5.28 -13.01
C GLY A 492 -17.35 5.66 -11.59
N VAL A 493 -17.10 4.73 -10.67
CA VAL A 493 -17.29 4.95 -9.23
C VAL A 493 -16.02 4.69 -8.43
N LEU A 494 -15.97 5.25 -7.23
CA LEU A 494 -14.97 4.96 -6.22
C LEU A 494 -15.60 4.13 -5.11
N LEU A 495 -14.91 3.06 -4.71
CA LEU A 495 -15.26 2.25 -3.56
C LEU A 495 -14.30 2.57 -2.40
N SER A 496 -14.82 3.06 -1.28
CA SER A 496 -14.02 3.34 -0.07
C SER A 496 -14.76 2.86 1.16
N VAL A 497 -14.05 2.32 2.16
CA VAL A 497 -14.66 1.99 3.45
C VAL A 497 -14.47 3.17 4.39
N VAL A 498 -15.56 3.63 4.98
CA VAL A 498 -15.58 4.81 5.86
C VAL A 498 -15.99 4.38 7.25
N LEU A 499 -15.30 4.89 8.27
CA LEU A 499 -15.73 4.81 9.66
C LEU A 499 -16.60 6.03 10.01
N ASP A 500 -17.85 5.82 10.40
CA ASP A 500 -18.64 6.79 11.17
C ASP A 500 -18.15 6.73 12.61
N GLY A 501 -17.36 7.73 13.01
CA GLY A 501 -16.74 7.80 14.33
C GLY A 501 -17.74 7.96 15.47
N TYR A 502 -18.90 8.57 15.21
CA TYR A 502 -19.92 8.79 16.23
C TYR A 502 -20.71 7.52 16.55
N LYS A 503 -20.98 6.71 15.52
CA LYS A 503 -21.68 5.43 15.67
C LYS A 503 -20.75 4.25 15.94
N GLU A 504 -19.44 4.45 15.77
CA GLU A 504 -18.42 3.40 15.78
C GLU A 504 -18.77 2.25 14.82
N LYS A 505 -19.27 2.61 13.63
CA LYS A 505 -19.66 1.66 12.58
C LYS A 505 -19.08 2.08 11.26
N SER A 506 -18.70 1.10 10.44
CA SER A 506 -18.21 1.38 9.10
C SER A 506 -19.28 1.15 8.03
N TYR A 507 -19.03 1.69 6.84
CA TYR A 507 -19.83 1.40 5.66
C TYR A 507 -18.95 1.42 4.41
N LEU A 508 -19.31 0.60 3.42
CA LEU A 508 -18.75 0.70 2.07
C LEU A 508 -19.45 1.86 1.36
N LEU A 509 -18.74 2.94 1.11
CA LEU A 509 -19.18 4.11 0.37
C LEU A 509 -18.94 3.91 -1.13
N VAL A 510 -19.92 4.32 -1.94
CA VAL A 510 -19.82 4.38 -3.40
C VAL A 510 -20.02 5.81 -3.86
N LEU A 511 -18.96 6.41 -4.39
CA LEU A 511 -18.98 7.77 -4.94
C LEU A 511 -18.91 7.74 -6.46
N LYS A 512 -19.60 8.65 -7.13
CA LYS A 512 -19.35 8.93 -8.54
C LYS A 512 -17.97 9.59 -8.69
N ALA A 513 -17.08 8.99 -9.47
CA ALA A 513 -15.70 9.47 -9.57
C ALA A 513 -15.58 10.86 -10.21
N LYS A 514 -16.60 11.29 -10.98
CA LYS A 514 -16.64 12.59 -11.65
C LYS A 514 -16.70 13.79 -10.70
N ASP A 515 -17.59 13.74 -9.72
CA ASP A 515 -17.96 14.87 -8.87
C ASP A 515 -17.93 14.52 -7.37
N LEU A 516 -17.53 13.29 -7.02
CA LEU A 516 -17.51 12.74 -5.67
C LEU A 516 -18.89 12.74 -4.97
N THR A 517 -19.98 12.79 -5.73
CA THR A 517 -21.32 12.63 -5.18
C THR A 517 -21.56 11.19 -4.76
N GLU A 518 -22.18 11.01 -3.60
CA GLU A 518 -22.55 9.68 -3.14
C GLU A 518 -23.72 9.12 -3.96
N VAL A 519 -23.54 7.91 -4.50
CA VAL A 519 -24.59 7.19 -5.21
C VAL A 519 -25.18 6.08 -4.36
N GLY A 520 -24.42 5.52 -3.41
CA GLY A 520 -24.93 4.56 -2.44
C GLY A 520 -23.91 4.15 -1.40
N ARG A 521 -24.37 3.39 -0.42
CA ARG A 521 -23.51 2.79 0.62
C ARG A 521 -24.06 1.46 1.14
N ALA A 522 -23.20 0.62 1.70
CA ALA A 522 -23.58 -0.60 2.40
C ALA A 522 -23.12 -0.55 3.87
N GLU A 523 -24.08 -0.54 4.80
CA GLU A 523 -23.85 -0.29 6.23
C GLU A 523 -23.45 -1.55 6.99
N MET A 524 -22.35 -1.47 7.77
CA MET A 524 -21.86 -2.55 8.63
C MET A 524 -22.43 -2.43 10.06
N GLN A 525 -22.34 -3.51 10.84
CA GLN A 525 -22.80 -3.52 12.23
C GLN A 525 -21.72 -3.18 13.25
N GLY A 526 -20.45 -3.17 12.85
CA GLY A 526 -19.31 -2.75 13.67
C GLY A 526 -18.29 -1.94 12.86
N PRO A 527 -17.23 -1.47 13.52
CA PRO A 527 -16.19 -0.69 12.88
C PRO A 527 -15.21 -1.61 12.15
N MET A 528 -14.91 -1.28 10.89
CA MET A 528 -13.73 -1.78 10.19
C MET A 528 -12.55 -0.88 10.56
N SER A 529 -11.44 -1.49 10.95
CA SER A 529 -10.23 -0.74 11.25
C SER A 529 -9.65 -0.06 10.00
N PHE A 530 -8.91 1.03 10.23
CA PHE A 530 -8.18 1.73 9.18
C PHE A 530 -7.08 0.83 8.63
N GLY A 531 -7.38 0.24 7.47
CA GLY A 531 -6.44 -0.53 6.69
C GLY A 531 -5.60 0.32 5.73
N PHE A 532 -4.77 -0.34 4.94
CA PHE A 532 -3.87 0.31 4.00
C PHE A 532 -4.45 0.25 2.59
N HIS A 533 -4.36 -0.92 1.96
CA HIS A 533 -4.65 -1.08 0.55
C HIS A 533 -5.70 -2.13 0.26
N GLY A 534 -6.19 -2.09 -0.97
CA GLY A 534 -7.19 -3.02 -1.46
C GLY A 534 -7.10 -3.22 -2.96
N THR A 535 -7.87 -4.19 -3.42
CA THR A 535 -7.91 -4.58 -4.82
C THR A 535 -9.31 -5.03 -5.17
N PHE A 536 -9.76 -4.71 -6.38
CA PHE A 536 -11.12 -5.01 -6.84
C PHE A 536 -11.09 -5.96 -8.02
N MET A 537 -11.92 -7.00 -7.93
CA MET A 537 -12.14 -7.95 -9.01
C MET A 537 -13.54 -7.81 -9.58
N GLU A 538 -13.63 -7.34 -10.82
CA GLU A 538 -14.87 -7.33 -11.59
C GLU A 538 -15.31 -8.76 -11.96
N ARG A 539 -16.61 -9.06 -11.85
CA ARG A 539 -17.14 -10.43 -12.03
C ARG A 539 -17.04 -10.98 -13.47
N GLU A 540 -16.68 -10.16 -14.46
CA GLU A 540 -16.64 -10.56 -15.88
C GLU A 540 -15.44 -10.00 -16.65
N ARG A 541 -14.50 -9.35 -15.97
CA ARG A 541 -13.32 -8.77 -16.63
C ARG A 541 -12.03 -9.32 -16.08
N ARG A 542 -11.00 -9.33 -16.94
CA ARG A 542 -9.63 -9.59 -16.49
C ARG A 542 -9.20 -8.45 -15.56
N TYR A 543 -8.63 -8.84 -14.43
CA TYR A 543 -7.94 -7.94 -13.52
C TYR A 543 -6.86 -7.14 -14.27
N ARG A 544 -6.82 -5.81 -14.04
CA ARG A 544 -6.00 -4.86 -14.81
C ARG A 544 -4.71 -4.40 -14.09
N GLY A 545 -4.38 -5.03 -12.97
CA GLY A 545 -3.21 -4.71 -12.15
C GLY A 545 -3.55 -3.99 -10.84
N ASP A 546 -2.60 -3.98 -9.91
CA ASP A 546 -2.63 -3.16 -8.69
C ASP A 546 -2.27 -1.72 -9.08
N VAL A 547 -2.98 -0.73 -8.54
CA VAL A 547 -2.69 0.69 -8.77
C VAL A 547 -1.47 1.12 -7.98
#